data_AF-A0A4P7F6T3-F1
#
_entry.id   AF-A0A4P7F6T3-F1
#
_cell.length_a   1.000
_cell.length_b   1.000
_cell.length_c   1.000
_cell.angle_alpha   90.00
_cell.angle_beta   90.00
_cell.angle_gamma   90.00
#
_symmetry.space_group_name_H-M   'P 1'
#
loop_
_entity.id
_entity.type
_entity.pdbx_description
1 polymer ?
#
loop_
_entity_poly.entity_id
_entity_poly.type
_entity_poly.pdbx_seq_one_letter_code
_entity_poly.pdbx_strand_id
1 'polypeptide(L)' 'MIESDGKVSGAIIRVGTIPGVTQKDIVVPFEELKVSMRDGKSWLVISRTQEEIKLAPAYNDTGLPSEYRSPGGDIR' A
#
# COMPACT_ATOMS: atom_id res chain seq x y z
N MET A 1 -7.75 -1.79 -0.34
CA MET A 1 -8.56 -2.27 0.79
C MET A 1 -9.73 -1.33 0.95
N ILE A 2 -10.92 -1.86 1.15
CA ILE A 2 -12.14 -1.08 1.34
C ILE A 2 -12.66 -1.42 2.74
N GLU A 3 -12.87 -0.40 3.55
CA GLU A 3 -13.46 -0.51 4.88
C GLU A 3 -14.96 -0.79 4.80
N SER A 4 -15.56 -1.25 5.88
CA SER A 4 -16.99 -1.56 5.95
C SER A 4 -17.90 -0.36 5.66
N ASP A 5 -17.38 0.87 5.80
CA ASP A 5 -18.08 2.12 5.51
C ASP A 5 -17.93 2.57 4.03
N GLY A 6 -17.23 1.78 3.21
CA GLY A 6 -16.97 2.07 1.80
C GLY A 6 -15.73 2.93 1.53
N LYS A 7 -14.98 3.35 2.56
CA LYS A 7 -13.73 4.10 2.36
C LYS A 7 -12.59 3.20 1.91
N VAL A 8 -11.71 3.75 1.07
CA VAL A 8 -10.47 3.06 0.68
C VAL A 8 -9.41 3.32 1.75
N SER A 9 -9.01 2.30 2.50
CA SER A 9 -8.00 2.43 3.56
C SER A 9 -6.56 2.34 3.05
N GLY A 10 -6.33 1.63 1.95
CA GLY A 10 -4.98 1.43 1.43
C GLY A 10 -4.93 0.75 0.07
N ALA A 11 -3.75 0.76 -0.54
CA ALA A 11 -3.44 0.04 -1.78
C ALA A 11 -2.35 -1.00 -1.54
N ILE A 12 -2.40 -2.08 -2.31
CA ILE A 12 -1.33 -3.08 -2.35
C ILE A 12 -0.45 -2.77 -3.56
N ILE A 13 0.84 -2.59 -3.33
CA ILE A 13 1.83 -2.34 -4.37
C ILE A 13 2.76 -3.53 -4.45
N ARG A 14 2.84 -4.15 -5.63
CA ARG A 14 3.81 -5.20 -5.92
C ARG A 14 5.15 -4.59 -6.29
N VAL A 15 6.18 -4.92 -5.52
CA VAL A 15 7.55 -4.44 -5.74
C VAL A 15 8.40 -5.61 -6.19
N GLY A 16 8.94 -5.54 -7.41
CA GLY A 16 9.82 -6.55 -7.97
C GLY A 16 11.21 -6.00 -8.21
N THR A 17 12.23 -6.73 -7.75
CA THR A 17 13.63 -6.53 -8.16
C THR A 17 14.00 -7.66 -9.13
N ILE A 18 14.14 -7.35 -10.41
CA ILE A 18 14.65 -8.31 -11.40
C ILE A 18 16.19 -8.35 -11.36
N PRO A 19 16.87 -9.45 -11.72
CA PRO A 19 16.42 -10.81 -12.03
C PRO A 19 17.00 -11.85 -11.02
N GLY A 20 16.11 -12.60 -10.33
CA GLY A 20 16.49 -13.55 -9.28
C GLY A 20 15.40 -14.40 -8.57
N VAL A 21 14.08 -14.15 -8.52
CA VAL A 21 13.25 -12.95 -8.51
C VAL A 21 12.43 -13.04 -7.20
N THR A 22 12.77 -12.25 -6.18
CA THR A 22 11.92 -12.08 -4.99
C THR A 22 10.97 -10.92 -5.25
N GLN A 23 9.68 -11.21 -5.37
CA GLN A 23 8.63 -10.21 -5.37
C GLN A 23 8.00 -10.18 -4.00
N LYS A 24 7.69 -8.99 -3.51
CA LYS A 24 6.84 -8.83 -2.33
C LYS A 24 5.78 -7.80 -2.62
N ASP A 25 4.62 -8.03 -2.04
CA ASP A 25 3.55 -7.06 -2.01
C ASP A 25 3.73 -6.22 -0.74
N ILE A 26 3.42 -4.93 -0.80
CA ILE A 26 3.44 -4.03 0.38
C ILE A 26 2.11 -3.29 0.45
N VAL A 27 1.65 -2.99 1.66
CA VAL A 27 0.45 -2.15 1.86
C VAL A 27 0.89 -0.72 2.08
N VAL A 28 0.27 0.21 1.36
CA VAL A 28 0.44 1.65 1.56
C VAL A 28 -0.90 2.28 1.93
N PRO A 29 -0.95 3.19 2.93
CA PRO A 29 -2.15 3.97 3.23
C PRO A 29 -2.59 4.77 2.00
N PHE A 30 -3.90 4.84 1.75
CA PHE A 30 -4.41 5.55 0.57
C PHE A 30 -4.12 7.06 0.64
N GLU A 31 -4.07 7.62 1.84
CA GLU A 31 -3.71 9.02 2.10
C GLU A 31 -2.28 9.39 1.69
N GLU A 32 -1.36 8.41 1.62
CA GLU A 32 0.01 8.63 1.16
C GLU A 32 0.14 8.62 -0.37
N LEU A 33 -0.88 8.14 -1.08
CA LEU A 33 -0.90 8.08 -2.55
C LEU A 33 -1.29 9.43 -3.14
N LYS A 34 -0.46 9.93 -4.05
CA LYS A 34 -0.73 11.16 -4.79
C LYS A 34 -0.67 10.89 -6.28
N VAL A 35 -1.57 11.51 -7.02
CA VAL A 35 -1.50 11.54 -8.48
C VAL A 35 -0.66 12.75 -8.87
N SER A 36 0.46 12.51 -9.53
CA SER A 36 1.32 13.54 -10.10
C SER A 36 1.21 13.53 -11.62
N MET A 37 1.10 14.70 -12.24
CA MET A 37 1.12 14.83 -13.69
C MET A 37 2.53 15.19 -14.16
N ARG A 38 3.10 14.38 -15.06
CA ARG A 38 4.42 14.61 -15.65
C ARG A 38 4.38 14.23 -17.11
N ASP A 39 4.83 15.12 -17.98
CA ASP A 39 4.89 14.92 -19.44
C ASP A 39 3.54 14.51 -20.05
N GLY A 40 2.44 15.11 -19.57
CA GLY A 40 1.08 14.77 -20.02
C GLY A 40 0.56 13.42 -19.52
N LYS A 41 1.30 12.72 -18.66
CA LYS A 41 0.93 11.42 -18.09
C LYS A 41 0.70 11.55 -16.59
N SER A 42 -0.30 10.82 -16.09
CA SER A 42 -0.54 10.69 -14.66
C SER A 42 0.29 9.55 -14.08
N TRP A 43 0.97 9.83 -12.98
CA TRP A 43 1.81 8.91 -12.23
C TRP A 43 1.28 8.82 -10.80
N LEU A 44 1.20 7.61 -10.25
CA LEU A 44 1.02 7.44 -8.82
C LEU A 44 2.38 7.58 -8.15
N VAL A 45 2.44 8.46 -7.16
CA VAL A 45 3.63 8.69 -6.33
C VAL A 45 3.26 8.52 -4.86
N ILE A 46 4.20 7.98 -4.11
CA ILE A 46 4.13 7.91 -2.64
C ILE A 46 5.31 8.68 -2.07
N SER A 47 5.10 9.33 -0.92
CA SER A 47 6.16 10.07 -0.22
C SER A 47 7.03 9.13 0.62
N ARG A 48 7.60 8.11 -0.03
CA ARG A 48 8.51 7.12 0.57
C ARG A 48 9.76 6.97 -0.30
N THR A 49 10.88 6.65 0.34
CA THR A 49 12.13 6.32 -0.34
C THR A 49 12.09 4.91 -0.89
N GLN A 50 12.93 4.64 -1.90
CA GLN A 50 13.05 3.31 -2.49
C GLN A 50 13.52 2.28 -1.45
N GLU A 51 14.36 2.69 -0.50
CA GLU A 51 14.91 1.88 0.58
C GLU A 51 13.82 1.49 1.58
N GLU A 52 12.95 2.43 1.97
CA GLU A 52 11.78 2.13 2.81
C GLU A 52 10.86 1.11 2.14
N ILE A 53 10.62 1.24 0.83
CA ILE A 53 9.82 0.29 0.06
C ILE A 53 10.49 -1.11 0.03
N LYS A 54 11.82 -1.17 -0.14
CA LYS A 54 12.60 -2.43 -0.10
C LYS A 54 12.66 -3.08 1.28
N LEU A 55 12.58 -2.30 2.35
CA LEU A 55 12.58 -2.79 3.74
C LEU A 55 11.18 -3.02 4.31
N ALA A 56 10.14 -2.50 3.66
CA ALA A 56 8.76 -2.65 4.11
C ALA A 56 8.37 -4.14 4.29
N PRO A 57 7.56 -4.48 5.29
CA PRO A 57 7.09 -5.86 5.46
C PRO A 57 6.37 -6.37 4.22
N ALA A 58 6.62 -7.65 3.87
CA ALA A 58 5.84 -8.30 2.84
C ALA A 58 4.40 -8.49 3.33
N TYR A 59 3.45 -8.04 2.52
CA TYR A 59 2.05 -8.36 2.66
C TYR A 59 1.83 -9.78 2.18
N ASN A 60 1.47 -10.67 3.09
CA ASN A 60 1.14 -12.05 2.78
C ASN A 60 -0.37 -12.20 2.83
N ASP A 61 -1.00 -12.29 1.66
CA ASP A 61 -2.43 -12.55 1.52
C ASP A 61 -2.78 -14.01 1.79
N THR A 62 -2.42 -14.50 2.98
CA THR A 62 -2.86 -15.81 3.49
C THR A 62 -4.33 -15.80 3.96
N GLY A 63 -5.09 -14.74 3.63
CA GLY A 63 -6.54 -14.71 3.77
C GLY A 63 -7.09 -14.20 5.11
N LEU A 64 -6.30 -13.48 5.92
CA LEU A 64 -6.86 -12.74 7.07
C LEU A 64 -6.13 -11.40 7.28
N PRO A 65 -6.70 -10.26 6.84
CA PRO A 65 -6.29 -8.97 7.36
C PRO A 65 -6.94 -8.76 8.74
N SER A 66 -6.48 -9.51 9.76
CA SER A 66 -6.94 -9.31 11.15
C SER A 66 -6.16 -8.24 11.92
N GLU A 67 -5.05 -7.74 11.37
CA GLU A 67 -4.21 -6.74 12.04
C GLU A 67 -4.25 -5.33 11.44
N TYR A 68 -4.96 -5.10 10.34
CA TYR A 68 -5.27 -3.73 9.88
C TYR A 68 -6.58 -3.23 10.53
N ARG A 69 -6.72 -3.44 11.84
CA ARG A 69 -7.74 -2.77 12.64
C ARG A 69 -7.22 -1.35 12.88
N SER A 70 -7.77 -0.39 12.14
CA SER A 70 -7.59 1.04 12.40
C SER A 70 -7.70 1.31 13.91
N PRO A 71 -6.71 1.93 14.57
CA PRO A 71 -6.80 2.25 15.99
C PRO A 71 -7.77 3.43 16.16
N GLY A 72 -9.08 3.17 16.19
CA GLY A 72 -10.04 4.26 16.37
C GLY A 72 -11.49 4.00 15.97
N GLY A 73 -11.99 2.77 16.10
CA GLY A 73 -13.38 2.42 15.75
C GLY A 73 -14.17 1.84 16.92
N ASP A 74 -14.11 2.45 18.10
CA ASP A 74 -15.14 2.25 19.14
C ASP A 74 -16.08 3.45 19.09
N ILE A 75 -17.18 3.32 18.34
CA ILE A 75 -18.34 4.18 18.48
C ILE A 75 -19.46 3.34 19.06
N ARG A 76 -19.70 3.54 20.35
CA ARG A 76 -20.97 3.20 21.01
C ARG A 76 -22.08 4.11 20.49
#